data_AF-A0A2H9MT72-F1
#
_entry.id   AF-A0A2H9MT72-F1
#
_cell.length_a   1.000
_cell.length_b   1.000
_cell.length_c   1.000
_cell.angle_alpha   90.00
_cell.angle_beta   90.00
_cell.angle_gamma   90.00
#
_symmetry.space_group_name_H-M   'P 1'
#
loop_
_entity.id
_entity.type
_entity.pdbx_description
1 polymer ?
#
loop_
_entity_poly.entity_id
_entity_poly.type
_entity_poly.pdbx_seq_one_letter_code
_entity_poly.pdbx_strand_id
1 'polypeptide(L)'
;MSKKLEVKTIVLKKTIKEQDASVIIEDKKTSLFKKLLKKPKREDVHVHSLNLYYECMLTVSGKYIADYYRKATHTISVDSNVQEIVFGDGVFPIRSKSTLQKAFTVARSKNKVDLQLEEHVFIEEENELVFDHHGTETKFPYKINSKTIENYPQRLLEENLSNVKKPETTHDAAVEKLKAFLKKPMDPDVRKLTEEFVLKEIAEVYVPVFEARLIGPNKKIGLLRIDAVRNKIL
;
A
#
# COMPACT_ATOMS: atom_id res chain seq x y z
N MET A 1 2.08 22.69 20.89
CA MET A 1 0.78 22.00 20.76
C MET A 1 0.76 21.31 19.41
N SER A 2 0.80 19.97 19.38
CA SER A 2 0.69 19.21 18.13
C SER A 2 -0.71 19.42 17.54
N LYS A 3 -0.80 19.90 16.30
CA LYS A 3 -2.07 20.06 15.59
C LYS A 3 -2.65 18.66 15.41
N LYS A 4 -3.71 18.33 16.14
CA LYS A 4 -4.42 17.04 15.96
C LYS A 4 -4.90 17.01 14.51
N LEU A 5 -4.32 16.12 13.71
CA LEU A 5 -4.71 15.95 12.32
C LEU A 5 -6.17 15.48 12.29
N GLU A 6 -6.98 16.21 11.54
CA GLU A 6 -8.40 15.93 11.38
C GLU A 6 -8.56 14.80 10.36
N VAL A 7 -9.39 13.81 10.70
CA VAL A 7 -9.69 12.67 9.82
C VAL A 7 -10.72 13.12 8.80
N LYS A 8 -10.37 13.04 7.51
CA LYS A 8 -11.29 13.40 6.44
C LYS A 8 -12.29 12.28 6.19
N THR A 9 -13.57 12.60 6.18
CA THR A 9 -14.63 11.65 5.80
C THR A 9 -15.06 11.90 4.36
N ILE A 10 -14.97 10.87 3.52
CA ILE A 10 -15.36 10.91 2.12
C ILE A 10 -16.34 9.77 1.87
N VAL A 11 -17.42 10.04 1.14
CA VAL A 11 -18.31 8.97 0.65
C VAL A 11 -18.34 9.05 -0.87
N LEU A 12 -18.14 7.93 -1.55
CA LEU A 12 -18.21 7.86 -3.00
C LEU A 12 -19.67 7.81 -3.46
N LYS A 13 -19.96 8.54 -4.54
CA LYS A 13 -21.26 8.50 -5.22
C LYS A 13 -21.45 7.15 -5.91
N LYS A 14 -22.59 6.51 -5.66
CA LYS A 14 -23.02 5.34 -6.42
C LYS A 14 -23.39 5.73 -7.86
N THR A 15 -23.01 4.89 -8.82
CA THR A 15 -23.35 5.04 -10.25
C THR A 15 -24.54 4.19 -10.66
N ILE A 16 -24.91 3.20 -9.84
CA ILE A 16 -26.06 2.31 -10.06
C ILE A 16 -27.11 2.47 -8.96
N LYS A 17 -28.38 2.27 -9.32
CA LYS A 17 -29.51 2.24 -8.39
C LYS A 17 -29.80 0.82 -7.91
N GLU A 18 -30.67 0.70 -6.92
CA GLU A 18 -31.06 -0.60 -6.36
C GLU A 18 -31.76 -1.50 -7.40
N GLN A 19 -32.54 -0.91 -8.32
CA GLN A 19 -33.15 -1.66 -9.42
C GLN A 19 -32.10 -2.28 -10.34
N ASP A 20 -31.05 -1.51 -10.69
CA ASP A 20 -29.94 -2.01 -11.51
C ASP A 20 -29.20 -3.14 -10.80
N ALA A 21 -28.91 -2.95 -9.51
CA ALA A 21 -28.28 -3.98 -8.68
C ALA A 21 -29.14 -5.25 -8.61
N SER A 22 -30.45 -5.12 -8.44
CA SER A 22 -31.40 -6.24 -8.42
C SER A 22 -31.37 -7.04 -9.72
N VAL A 23 -31.33 -6.37 -10.87
CA VAL A 23 -31.23 -7.02 -12.18
C VAL A 23 -29.91 -7.78 -12.33
N ILE A 24 -28.79 -7.18 -11.94
CA ILE A 24 -27.46 -7.82 -11.98
C ILE A 24 -27.42 -9.04 -11.06
N ILE A 25 -27.94 -8.91 -9.85
CA ILE A 25 -27.99 -10.00 -8.86
C ILE A 25 -28.83 -11.13 -9.41
N GLU A 26 -30.02 -10.85 -9.92
CA GLU A 26 -30.90 -11.85 -10.47
C GLU A 26 -30.22 -12.60 -11.62
N ASP A 27 -29.54 -11.91 -12.54
CA ASP A 27 -28.76 -12.54 -13.62
C ASP A 27 -27.64 -13.47 -13.10
N LYS A 28 -26.94 -13.05 -12.05
CA LYS A 28 -25.74 -13.70 -11.56
C LYS A 28 -25.96 -14.65 -10.38
N LYS A 29 -27.13 -14.68 -9.74
CA LYS A 29 -27.38 -15.36 -8.46
C LYS A 29 -26.97 -16.84 -8.41
N THR A 30 -27.05 -17.51 -9.55
CA THR A 30 -26.75 -18.94 -9.71
C THR A 30 -25.25 -19.25 -9.84
N SER A 31 -24.39 -18.23 -10.06
CA SER A 31 -22.94 -18.42 -10.25
C SER A 31 -22.25 -18.98 -9.01
N LEU A 32 -22.63 -18.50 -7.81
CA LEU A 32 -22.04 -18.90 -6.52
C LEU A 32 -22.33 -20.35 -6.13
N PHE A 33 -23.31 -20.98 -6.78
CA PHE A 33 -23.79 -22.31 -6.45
C PHE A 33 -23.45 -23.36 -7.51
N LYS A 34 -22.64 -23.00 -8.52
CA LYS A 34 -22.18 -23.94 -9.57
C LYS A 34 -21.28 -25.02 -8.93
N LYS A 35 -21.58 -26.30 -9.20
CA LYS A 35 -20.74 -27.45 -8.81
C LYS A 35 -20.32 -28.21 -10.05
N LEU A 36 -19.01 -28.44 -10.24
CA LEU A 36 -18.47 -29.35 -11.28
C LEU A 36 -19.22 -29.21 -12.62
N LEU A 37 -19.24 -27.98 -13.15
CA LEU A 37 -19.91 -27.57 -14.40
C LEU A 37 -21.45 -27.52 -14.39
N LYS A 38 -22.14 -28.15 -13.43
CA LYS A 38 -23.60 -28.04 -13.29
C LYS A 38 -23.99 -26.77 -12.53
N LYS A 39 -24.78 -25.92 -13.18
CA LYS A 39 -25.37 -24.71 -12.62
C LYS A 39 -26.80 -25.03 -12.15
N PRO A 40 -27.21 -24.65 -10.92
CA PRO A 40 -28.59 -24.85 -10.50
C PRO A 40 -29.54 -24.02 -11.37
N LYS A 41 -30.82 -24.39 -11.38
CA LYS A 41 -31.82 -23.57 -12.04
C LYS A 41 -31.98 -22.24 -11.31
N ARG A 42 -32.48 -21.22 -12.02
CA ARG A 42 -32.70 -19.89 -11.41
C ARG A 42 -33.76 -19.92 -10.33
N GLU A 43 -34.77 -20.77 -10.48
CA GLU A 43 -35.84 -20.99 -9.49
C GLU A 43 -35.33 -21.60 -8.18
N ASP A 44 -34.22 -22.36 -8.21
CA ASP A 44 -33.62 -22.99 -7.02
C ASP A 44 -32.75 -22.03 -6.19
N VAL A 45 -32.57 -20.79 -6.66
CA VAL A 45 -31.76 -19.77 -5.98
C VAL A 45 -32.62 -18.54 -5.73
N HIS A 46 -32.85 -18.25 -4.46
CA HIS A 46 -33.65 -17.11 -4.02
C HIS A 46 -32.76 -15.99 -3.49
N VAL A 47 -33.10 -14.75 -3.86
CA VAL A 47 -32.52 -13.56 -3.24
C VAL A 47 -33.29 -13.33 -1.95
N HIS A 48 -32.64 -13.52 -0.80
CA HIS A 48 -33.25 -13.34 0.51
C HIS A 48 -33.28 -11.87 0.92
N SER A 49 -32.22 -11.13 0.63
CA SER A 49 -32.13 -9.70 0.91
C SER A 49 -31.15 -9.04 -0.07
N LEU A 50 -31.32 -7.74 -0.27
CA LEU A 50 -30.40 -6.85 -0.96
C LEU A 50 -30.25 -5.59 -0.13
N ASN A 51 -29.06 -5.36 0.41
CA ASN A 51 -28.77 -4.20 1.25
C ASN A 51 -27.65 -3.36 0.65
N LEU A 52 -27.71 -2.04 0.83
CA LEU A 52 -26.62 -1.13 0.52
C LEU A 52 -25.78 -0.89 1.78
N TYR A 53 -24.51 -1.27 1.72
CA TYR A 53 -23.52 -0.99 2.76
C TYR A 53 -22.56 0.11 2.32
N TYR A 54 -22.03 0.84 3.29
CA TYR A 54 -20.95 1.80 3.11
C TYR A 54 -19.70 1.26 3.78
N GLU A 55 -18.77 0.75 2.98
CA GLU A 55 -17.56 0.11 3.50
C GLU A 55 -16.39 1.07 3.48
N CYS A 56 -15.76 1.27 4.64
CA CYS A 56 -14.62 2.16 4.76
C CYS A 56 -13.37 1.57 4.12
N MET A 57 -12.68 2.37 3.32
CA MET A 57 -11.27 2.23 3.01
C MET A 57 -10.50 3.33 3.74
N LEU A 58 -9.58 2.95 4.62
CA LEU A 58 -8.75 3.89 5.37
C LEU A 58 -7.51 4.22 4.55
N THR A 59 -7.30 5.48 4.21
CA THR A 59 -6.08 5.98 3.57
C THR A 59 -5.24 6.75 4.59
N VAL A 60 -3.93 6.50 4.60
CA VAL A 60 -2.96 7.24 5.41
C VAL A 60 -1.78 7.62 4.54
N SER A 61 -1.41 8.89 4.55
CA SER A 61 -0.25 9.40 3.80
C SER A 61 0.67 10.22 4.68
N GLY A 62 1.95 10.17 4.37
CA GLY A 62 2.97 10.72 5.23
C GLY A 62 4.34 10.66 4.61
N LYS A 63 5.27 11.30 5.29
CA LYS A 63 6.65 11.43 4.85
C LYS A 63 7.60 11.03 5.97
N TYR A 64 8.64 10.31 5.60
CA TYR A 64 9.75 9.96 6.46
C TYR A 64 11.00 10.66 5.96
N ILE A 65 11.69 11.36 6.86
CA ILE A 65 12.96 12.02 6.61
C ILE A 65 14.01 11.40 7.51
N ALA A 66 15.16 11.04 6.96
CA ALA A 66 16.34 10.68 7.72
C ALA A 66 17.57 11.41 7.18
N ASP A 67 18.32 12.04 8.08
CA ASP A 67 19.58 12.72 7.81
C ASP A 67 20.65 12.11 8.72
N TYR A 68 21.68 11.52 8.13
CA TYR A 68 22.74 10.84 8.87
C TYR A 68 24.02 10.71 8.06
N TYR A 69 25.11 10.36 8.74
CA TYR A 69 26.33 9.93 8.06
C TYR A 69 26.54 8.44 8.23
N ARG A 70 27.00 7.77 7.18
CA ARG A 70 27.38 6.35 7.22
C ARG A 70 28.78 6.14 6.65
N LYS A 71 29.44 5.09 7.09
CA LYS A 71 30.66 4.61 6.44
C LYS A 71 30.30 3.93 5.12
N ALA A 72 31.05 4.22 4.07
CA ALA A 72 30.92 3.58 2.77
C ALA A 72 32.29 3.24 2.20
N THR A 73 32.36 2.13 1.46
CA THR A 73 33.57 1.76 0.71
C THR A 73 33.31 1.94 -0.78
N HIS A 74 34.03 2.85 -1.42
CA HIS A 74 33.98 3.02 -2.87
C HIS A 74 35.22 2.43 -3.51
N THR A 75 35.04 1.52 -4.47
CA THR A 75 36.16 0.94 -5.20
C THR A 75 36.39 1.69 -6.50
N ILE A 76 37.60 2.22 -6.69
CA ILE A 76 38.02 2.83 -7.96
C ILE A 76 39.07 1.97 -8.66
N SER A 77 39.08 2.04 -10.00
CA SER A 77 40.03 1.31 -10.83
C SER A 77 41.12 2.25 -11.32
N VAL A 78 42.37 1.93 -11.02
CA VAL A 78 43.57 2.68 -11.40
C VAL A 78 44.50 1.85 -12.27
N ASP A 79 45.46 2.50 -12.91
CA ASP A 79 46.41 1.81 -13.79
C ASP A 79 47.25 0.79 -13.02
N SER A 80 47.75 -0.23 -13.73
CA SER A 80 48.43 -1.37 -13.13
C SER A 80 49.74 -1.03 -12.43
N ASN A 81 50.34 0.12 -12.74
CA ASN A 81 51.55 0.66 -12.13
C ASN A 81 51.28 1.57 -10.92
N VAL A 82 50.03 1.87 -10.59
CA VAL A 82 49.64 2.63 -9.39
C VAL A 82 49.63 1.70 -8.18
N GLN A 83 50.26 2.10 -7.08
CA GLN A 83 50.36 1.31 -5.84
C GLN A 83 49.46 1.84 -4.71
N GLU A 84 49.21 3.14 -4.70
CA GLU A 84 48.36 3.80 -3.71
C GLU A 84 47.78 5.08 -4.28
N ILE A 85 46.74 5.59 -3.64
CA ILE A 85 46.10 6.87 -3.93
C ILE A 85 46.13 7.70 -2.67
N VAL A 86 46.59 8.95 -2.80
CA VAL A 86 46.55 9.93 -1.71
C VAL A 86 45.35 10.85 -1.96
N PHE A 87 44.48 10.99 -0.96
CA PHE A 87 43.31 11.87 -1.03
C PHE A 87 43.15 12.63 0.29
N GLY A 88 43.41 13.94 0.27
CA GLY A 88 43.60 14.73 1.48
C GLY A 88 44.77 14.17 2.29
N ASP A 89 44.55 13.91 3.58
CA ASP A 89 45.55 13.32 4.48
C ASP A 89 45.52 11.77 4.49
N GLY A 90 44.63 11.15 3.72
CA GLY A 90 44.48 9.69 3.66
C GLY A 90 45.33 9.04 2.56
N VAL A 91 45.90 7.88 2.86
CA VAL A 91 46.62 7.01 1.90
C VAL A 91 45.87 5.70 1.74
N PHE A 92 45.48 5.37 0.51
CA PHE A 92 44.65 4.22 0.16
C PHE A 92 45.42 3.27 -0.76
N PRO A 93 45.93 2.14 -0.25
CA PRO A 93 46.70 1.20 -1.05
C PRO A 93 45.82 0.38 -2.00
N ILE A 94 46.42 -0.17 -3.06
CA ILE A 94 45.74 -1.14 -3.92
C ILE A 94 45.32 -2.39 -3.14
N ARG A 95 44.16 -2.95 -3.52
CA ARG A 95 43.68 -4.23 -2.99
C ARG A 95 44.68 -5.33 -3.36
N SER A 96 45.11 -6.09 -2.36
CA SER A 96 46.00 -7.24 -2.57
C SER A 96 45.32 -8.30 -3.45
N LYS A 97 45.91 -8.61 -4.60
CA LYS A 97 45.48 -9.75 -5.43
C LYS A 97 45.94 -11.05 -4.77
N SER A 98 45.07 -12.06 -4.68
CA SER A 98 45.47 -13.39 -4.21
C SER A 98 46.45 -14.06 -5.19
N THR A 99 47.21 -15.06 -4.73
CA THR A 99 48.21 -15.76 -5.56
C THR A 99 47.60 -16.37 -6.83
N LEU A 100 46.38 -16.90 -6.74
CA LEU A 100 45.63 -17.40 -7.89
C LEU A 100 45.17 -16.27 -8.80
N GLN A 101 44.67 -15.16 -8.25
CA GLN A 101 44.30 -14.00 -9.08
C GLN A 101 45.49 -13.45 -9.85
N LYS A 102 46.68 -13.39 -9.24
CA LYS A 102 47.91 -12.97 -9.91
C LYS A 102 48.28 -13.87 -11.10
N ALA A 103 48.02 -15.18 -11.01
CA ALA A 103 48.32 -16.15 -12.07
C ALA A 103 47.36 -16.06 -13.28
N PHE A 104 46.11 -15.61 -13.06
CA PHE A 104 45.10 -15.48 -14.13
C PHE A 104 44.87 -14.04 -14.60
N THR A 105 45.41 -13.03 -13.92
CA THR A 105 45.31 -11.63 -14.36
C THR A 105 46.26 -11.33 -15.50
N VAL A 106 45.72 -10.88 -16.63
CA VAL A 106 46.49 -10.28 -17.73
C VAL A 106 47.33 -9.12 -17.18
N ALA A 107 48.60 -9.02 -17.58
CA ALA A 107 49.60 -8.06 -17.09
C ALA A 107 49.19 -6.57 -17.18
N ARG A 108 48.08 -6.25 -17.87
CA ARG A 108 47.51 -4.91 -18.03
C ARG A 108 46.18 -4.68 -17.29
N SER A 109 45.77 -5.60 -16.41
CA SER A 109 44.53 -5.43 -15.64
C SER A 109 44.66 -4.27 -14.64
N LYS A 110 43.70 -3.35 -14.65
CA LYS A 110 43.63 -2.24 -13.71
C LYS A 110 43.68 -2.73 -12.25
N ASN A 111 44.39 -1.99 -11.41
CA ASN A 111 44.36 -2.21 -9.97
C ASN A 111 43.06 -1.62 -9.40
N LYS A 112 42.62 -2.16 -8.27
CA LYS A 112 41.45 -1.65 -7.54
C LYS A 112 41.90 -1.07 -6.21
N VAL A 113 41.39 0.09 -5.85
CA VAL A 113 41.64 0.74 -4.56
C VAL A 113 40.31 0.94 -3.86
N ASP A 114 40.24 0.56 -2.60
CA ASP A 114 39.05 0.72 -1.76
C ASP A 114 39.19 1.98 -0.92
N LEU A 115 38.32 2.95 -1.17
CA LEU A 115 38.25 4.21 -0.45
C LEU A 115 37.22 4.08 0.66
N GLN A 116 37.68 4.02 1.91
CA GLN A 116 36.81 4.08 3.09
C GLN A 116 36.48 5.55 3.38
N LEU A 117 35.24 5.93 3.11
CA LEU A 117 34.75 7.30 3.24
C LEU A 117 33.53 7.33 4.15
N GLU A 118 33.12 8.54 4.53
CA GLU A 118 31.81 8.77 5.13
C GLU A 118 30.91 9.53 4.16
N GLU A 119 29.73 8.97 3.92
CA GLU A 119 28.69 9.60 3.13
C GLU A 119 27.76 10.37 4.08
N HIS A 120 27.39 11.59 3.71
CA HIS A 120 26.22 12.26 4.27
C HIS A 120 25.00 11.84 3.47
N VAL A 121 24.11 11.09 4.11
CA VAL A 121 22.91 10.52 3.50
C VAL A 121 21.70 11.31 3.96
N PHE A 122 20.91 11.76 2.98
CA PHE A 122 19.60 12.35 3.20
C PHE A 122 18.55 11.49 2.48
N ILE A 123 17.60 10.96 3.24
CA ILE A 123 16.49 10.14 2.75
C ILE A 123 15.21 10.93 2.99
N GLU A 124 14.41 11.08 1.94
CA GLU A 124 13.07 11.64 2.02
C GLU A 124 12.13 10.72 1.23
N GLU A 125 11.31 9.97 1.95
CA GLU A 125 10.38 9.00 1.37
C GLU A 125 8.96 9.39 1.73
N GLU A 126 8.11 9.51 0.72
CA GLU A 126 6.70 9.83 0.88
C GLU A 126 5.85 8.76 0.22
N ASN A 127 4.81 8.31 0.91
CA ASN A 127 3.87 7.36 0.34
C ASN A 127 2.50 7.44 1.02
N GLU A 128 1.54 6.75 0.42
CA GLU A 128 0.19 6.53 0.91
C GLU A 128 -0.06 5.02 0.98
N LEU A 129 -0.60 4.57 2.12
CA LEU A 129 -1.12 3.22 2.27
C LEU A 129 -2.64 3.26 2.36
N VAL A 130 -3.28 2.23 1.82
CA VAL A 130 -4.73 2.08 1.82
C VAL A 130 -5.10 0.72 2.39
N PHE A 131 -6.02 0.73 3.34
CA PHE A 131 -6.55 -0.46 4.00
C PHE A 131 -8.03 -0.61 3.71
N ASP A 132 -8.48 -1.83 3.43
CA ASP A 132 -9.91 -2.13 3.38
C ASP A 132 -10.54 -2.11 4.79
N HIS A 133 -11.85 -2.33 4.87
CA HIS A 133 -12.55 -2.27 6.16
C HIS A 133 -12.10 -3.35 7.15
N HIS A 134 -11.45 -4.43 6.69
CA HIS A 134 -10.85 -5.47 7.54
C HIS A 134 -9.41 -5.13 7.96
N GLY A 135 -8.86 -3.98 7.55
CA GLY A 135 -7.49 -3.57 7.87
C GLY A 135 -6.42 -4.23 6.98
N THR A 136 -6.82 -4.86 5.87
CA THR A 136 -5.92 -5.46 4.90
C THR A 136 -5.45 -4.41 3.90
N GLU A 137 -4.14 -4.33 3.67
CA GLU A 137 -3.58 -3.40 2.68
C GLU A 137 -4.07 -3.76 1.27
N THR A 138 -4.47 -2.75 0.50
CA THR A 138 -5.03 -2.91 -0.83
C THR A 138 -4.72 -1.71 -1.72
N LYS A 139 -5.01 -1.84 -3.01
CA LYS A 139 -4.91 -0.72 -3.95
C LYS A 139 -6.18 0.12 -3.86
N PHE A 140 -6.06 1.44 -4.01
CA PHE A 140 -7.20 2.33 -4.12
C PHE A 140 -7.63 2.48 -5.59
N PRO A 141 -8.77 1.91 -6.01
CA PRO A 141 -9.14 1.86 -7.42
C PRO A 141 -10.08 2.99 -7.85
N TYR A 142 -10.34 3.97 -6.99
CA TYR A 142 -11.34 5.02 -7.24
C TYR A 142 -10.68 6.36 -7.56
N LYS A 143 -11.41 7.21 -8.28
CA LYS A 143 -11.02 8.60 -8.49
C LYS A 143 -11.76 9.46 -7.47
N ILE A 144 -11.04 10.30 -6.71
CA ILE A 144 -11.64 11.24 -5.76
C ILE A 144 -11.65 12.63 -6.41
N ASN A 145 -12.85 13.16 -6.67
CA ASN A 145 -13.08 14.55 -7.08
C ASN A 145 -14.53 14.95 -6.79
N SER A 146 -14.87 16.23 -6.96
CA SER A 146 -16.20 16.77 -6.66
C SER A 146 -17.37 16.07 -7.39
N LYS A 147 -17.13 15.42 -8.53
CA LYS A 147 -18.16 14.67 -9.28
C LYS A 147 -18.36 13.26 -8.73
N THR A 148 -17.36 12.67 -8.10
CA THR A 148 -17.37 11.27 -7.63
C THR A 148 -17.63 11.12 -6.14
N ILE A 149 -17.64 12.21 -5.38
CA ILE A 149 -17.91 12.20 -3.93
C ILE A 149 -19.27 12.81 -3.60
N GLU A 150 -19.87 12.37 -2.50
CA GLU A 150 -21.09 12.95 -1.94
C GLU A 150 -20.82 14.31 -1.30
N ASN A 151 -21.82 15.19 -1.36
CA ASN A 151 -21.67 16.57 -0.85
C ASN A 151 -21.80 16.65 0.69
N TYR A 152 -22.52 15.71 1.30
CA TYR A 152 -22.81 15.68 2.73
C TYR A 152 -22.52 14.29 3.31
N PRO A 153 -21.24 13.87 3.35
CA PRO A 153 -20.86 12.51 3.68
C PRO A 153 -21.26 12.10 5.11
N GLN A 154 -21.09 12.98 6.10
CA GLN A 154 -21.43 12.69 7.50
C GLN A 154 -22.93 12.40 7.65
N ARG A 155 -23.79 13.29 7.13
CA ARG A 155 -25.25 13.12 7.16
C ARG A 155 -25.69 11.81 6.51
N LEU A 156 -25.11 11.48 5.35
CA LEU A 156 -25.44 10.23 4.65
C LEU A 156 -25.08 8.99 5.48
N LEU A 157 -23.93 9.00 6.15
CA LEU A 157 -23.50 7.89 7.01
C LEU A 157 -24.35 7.79 8.28
N GLU A 158 -24.74 8.93 8.87
CA GLU A 158 -25.64 8.99 10.04
C GLU A 158 -27.04 8.43 9.72
N GLU A 159 -27.59 8.75 8.54
CA GLU A 159 -28.87 8.20 8.07
C GLU A 159 -28.80 6.68 7.81
N ASN A 160 -27.59 6.12 7.63
CA ASN A 160 -27.37 4.71 7.27
C ASN A 160 -26.54 3.93 8.30
N LEU A 161 -26.49 4.37 9.57
CA LEU A 161 -25.59 3.85 10.60
C LEU A 161 -25.52 2.32 10.71
N SER A 162 -26.65 1.63 10.58
CA SER A 162 -26.71 0.16 10.67
C SER A 162 -25.95 -0.55 9.54
N ASN A 163 -25.72 0.14 8.42
CA ASN A 163 -25.11 -0.39 7.22
C ASN A 163 -23.73 0.24 6.93
N VAL A 164 -23.18 1.01 7.88
CA VAL A 164 -21.83 1.55 7.77
C VAL A 164 -20.83 0.55 8.36
N LYS A 165 -19.93 0.04 7.53
CA LYS A 165 -18.81 -0.82 7.97
C LYS A 165 -17.58 0.06 8.18
N LYS A 166 -17.34 0.41 9.45
CA LYS A 166 -16.16 1.16 9.90
C LYS A 166 -14.87 0.32 9.74
N PRO A 167 -13.70 0.96 9.67
CA PRO A 167 -12.45 0.22 9.60
C PRO A 167 -12.21 -0.55 10.91
N GLU A 168 -11.83 -1.82 10.78
CA GLU A 168 -11.45 -2.68 11.91
C GLU A 168 -10.07 -2.28 12.48
N THR A 169 -9.20 -1.68 11.66
CA THR A 169 -7.90 -1.15 12.13
C THR A 169 -8.05 0.27 12.67
N THR A 170 -7.31 0.59 13.74
CA THR A 170 -7.27 1.96 14.26
C THR A 170 -6.42 2.86 13.36
N HIS A 171 -6.66 4.18 13.44
CA HIS A 171 -5.85 5.17 12.73
C HIS A 171 -4.38 5.10 13.15
N ASP A 172 -4.11 4.98 14.45
CA ASP A 172 -2.74 4.85 14.98
C ASP A 172 -2.04 3.61 14.44
N ALA A 173 -2.73 2.46 14.36
CA ALA A 173 -2.15 1.25 13.80
C ALA A 173 -1.84 1.39 12.30
N ALA A 174 -2.68 2.08 11.54
CA ALA A 174 -2.42 2.38 10.14
C ALA A 174 -1.22 3.33 9.96
N VAL A 175 -1.09 4.35 10.82
CA VAL A 175 0.04 5.28 10.82
C VAL A 175 1.34 4.58 11.16
N GLU A 176 1.35 3.67 12.14
CA GLU A 176 2.55 2.88 12.46
C GLU A 176 2.95 1.95 11.31
N LYS A 177 1.98 1.33 10.61
CA LYS A 177 2.27 0.56 9.38
C LYS A 177 2.90 1.43 8.30
N LEU A 178 2.37 2.64 8.07
CA LEU A 178 2.96 3.59 7.11
C LEU A 178 4.39 3.98 7.51
N LYS A 179 4.61 4.29 8.78
CA LYS A 179 5.93 4.66 9.30
C LYS A 179 6.94 3.53 9.12
N ALA A 180 6.55 2.28 9.42
CA ALA A 180 7.39 1.10 9.20
C ALA A 180 7.66 0.85 7.72
N PHE A 181 6.67 1.07 6.84
CA PHE A 181 6.82 0.95 5.40
C PHE A 181 7.81 1.97 4.81
N LEU A 182 7.73 3.23 5.26
CA LEU A 182 8.61 4.31 4.80
C LEU A 182 10.04 4.22 5.36
N LYS A 183 10.19 3.68 6.58
CA LYS A 183 11.50 3.52 7.21
C LYS A 183 12.26 2.37 6.56
N LYS A 184 13.11 2.69 5.57
CA LYS A 184 14.01 1.74 4.93
C LYS A 184 15.04 1.17 5.92
N PRO A 185 15.50 -0.08 5.74
CA PRO A 185 16.62 -0.62 6.51
C PRO A 185 17.85 0.27 6.37
N MET A 186 18.51 0.54 7.49
CA MET A 186 19.70 1.38 7.56
C MET A 186 20.87 0.57 8.11
N ASP A 187 22.09 0.95 7.73
CA ASP A 187 23.30 0.39 8.29
C ASP A 187 23.34 0.60 9.82
N PRO A 188 23.83 -0.38 10.60
CA PRO A 188 23.85 -0.26 12.07
C PRO A 188 24.89 0.76 12.58
N ASP A 189 25.89 1.11 11.76
CA ASP A 189 26.99 2.02 12.12
C ASP A 189 26.82 3.38 11.41
N VAL A 190 25.84 4.15 11.89
CA VAL A 190 25.55 5.53 11.44
C VAL A 190 25.80 6.54 12.56
N ARG A 191 26.27 7.74 12.20
CA ARG A 191 26.49 8.86 13.14
C ARG A 191 25.59 10.04 12.82
N LYS A 192 25.26 10.83 13.86
CA LYS A 192 24.44 12.05 13.77
C LYS A 192 23.06 11.82 13.11
N LEU A 193 22.45 10.66 13.38
CA LEU A 193 21.13 10.33 12.86
C LEU A 193 20.06 11.27 13.41
N THR A 194 19.34 11.92 12.50
CA THR A 194 18.11 12.65 12.76
C THR A 194 17.00 11.98 11.96
N GLU A 195 15.93 11.56 12.63
CA GLU A 195 14.75 10.96 11.99
C GLU A 195 13.51 11.82 12.29
N GLU A 196 12.69 12.06 11.27
CA GLU A 196 11.41 12.75 11.40
C GLU A 196 10.35 11.99 10.61
N PHE A 197 9.18 11.82 11.23
CA PHE A 197 7.99 11.35 10.54
C PHE A 197 6.92 12.44 10.56
N VAL A 198 6.45 12.82 9.38
CA VAL A 198 5.42 13.85 9.19
C VAL A 198 4.18 13.19 8.59
N LEU A 199 3.15 13.02 9.41
CA LEU A 199 1.83 12.58 8.94
C LEU A 199 1.19 13.71 8.11
N LYS A 200 0.77 13.41 6.88
CA LYS A 200 0.15 14.37 5.97
C LYS A 200 -1.37 14.31 6.02
N GLU A 201 -1.94 13.13 5.87
CA GLU A 201 -3.38 12.95 5.79
C GLU A 201 -3.84 11.60 6.35
N ILE A 202 -5.02 11.60 6.96
CA ILE A 202 -5.81 10.40 7.22
C ILE A 202 -7.20 10.64 6.62
N ALA A 203 -7.67 9.73 5.79
CA ALA A 203 -9.04 9.78 5.26
C ALA A 203 -9.76 8.44 5.38
N GLU A 204 -11.03 8.50 5.77
CA GLU A 204 -11.96 7.39 5.70
C GLU A 204 -12.81 7.55 4.45
N VAL A 205 -12.59 6.69 3.47
CA VAL A 205 -13.30 6.69 2.19
C VAL A 205 -14.34 5.57 2.16
N TYR A 206 -15.60 5.93 2.29
CA TYR A 206 -16.71 4.99 2.29
C TYR A 206 -17.18 4.69 0.87
N VAL A 207 -17.12 3.40 0.52
CA VAL A 207 -17.52 2.87 -0.77
C VAL A 207 -18.92 2.26 -0.65
N PRO A 208 -19.91 2.70 -1.44
CA PRO A 208 -21.21 2.06 -1.51
C PRO A 208 -21.09 0.67 -2.19
N VAL A 209 -21.52 -0.38 -1.49
CA VAL A 209 -21.51 -1.76 -1.95
C VAL A 209 -22.89 -2.36 -1.75
N PHE A 210 -23.50 -2.85 -2.82
CA PHE A 210 -24.70 -3.67 -2.72
C PHE A 210 -24.30 -5.10 -2.36
N GLU A 211 -24.93 -5.66 -1.35
CA GLU A 211 -24.72 -7.04 -0.91
C GLU A 211 -26.06 -7.77 -0.90
N ALA A 212 -26.13 -8.82 -1.71
CA ALA A 212 -27.26 -9.73 -1.74
C ALA A 212 -26.95 -11.02 -1.00
N ARG A 213 -27.85 -11.38 -0.09
CA ARG A 213 -27.85 -12.71 0.54
C ARG A 213 -28.69 -13.65 -0.32
N LEU A 214 -28.07 -14.71 -0.79
CA LEU A 214 -28.67 -15.72 -1.65
C LEU A 214 -28.85 -17.03 -0.89
N ILE A 215 -29.99 -17.68 -1.08
CA ILE A 215 -30.27 -19.03 -0.57
C ILE A 215 -30.38 -19.95 -1.78
N GLY A 216 -29.39 -20.83 -1.94
CA GLY A 216 -29.35 -21.82 -3.00
C GLY A 216 -29.77 -23.23 -2.54
N PRO A 217 -29.56 -24.25 -3.39
CA PRO A 217 -29.90 -25.63 -3.09
C PRO A 217 -29.32 -26.11 -1.76
N ASN A 218 -30.06 -26.97 -1.06
CA ASN A 218 -29.72 -27.48 0.28
C ASN A 218 -29.55 -26.37 1.33
N LYS A 219 -30.27 -25.24 1.18
CA LYS A 219 -30.20 -24.07 2.07
C LYS A 219 -28.80 -23.45 2.18
N LYS A 220 -27.92 -23.68 1.20
CA LYS A 220 -26.59 -23.07 1.20
C LYS A 220 -26.73 -21.57 1.03
N ILE A 221 -26.04 -20.80 1.88
CA ILE A 221 -26.00 -19.34 1.80
C ILE A 221 -24.83 -18.91 0.92
N GLY A 222 -25.06 -17.93 0.05
CA GLY A 222 -24.04 -17.23 -0.71
C GLY A 222 -24.21 -15.72 -0.56
N LEU A 223 -23.11 -14.98 -0.65
CA LEU A 223 -23.13 -13.52 -0.68
C LEU A 223 -22.64 -13.07 -2.05
N LEU A 224 -23.45 -12.30 -2.76
CA LEU A 224 -23.06 -11.65 -4.01
C LEU A 224 -22.94 -10.16 -3.75
N ARG A 225 -21.78 -9.58 -4.06
CA ARG A 225 -21.46 -8.20 -3.74
C ARG A 225 -21.15 -7.42 -5.02
N ILE A 226 -21.67 -6.21 -5.11
CA ILE A 226 -21.48 -5.30 -6.25
C ILE A 226 -20.95 -3.97 -5.74
N ASP A 227 -19.78 -3.59 -6.22
CA ASP A 227 -19.25 -2.24 -6.12
C ASP A 227 -20.18 -1.28 -6.87
N ALA A 228 -20.89 -0.43 -6.12
CA ALA A 228 -21.88 0.46 -6.69
C ALA A 228 -21.26 1.70 -7.35
N VAL A 229 -19.94 1.91 -7.23
CA VAL A 229 -19.22 3.01 -7.88
C VAL A 229 -18.77 2.58 -9.28
N ARG A 230 -18.20 1.37 -9.39
CA ARG A 230 -17.63 0.84 -10.65
C ARG A 230 -18.55 -0.13 -11.39
N ASN A 231 -19.70 -0.47 -10.81
CA ASN A 231 -20.62 -1.49 -11.33
C ASN A 231 -19.90 -2.84 -11.56
N LYS A 232 -19.17 -3.31 -10.54
CA LYS A 232 -18.33 -4.51 -10.62
C LYS A 232 -18.68 -5.50 -9.52
N ILE A 233 -18.81 -6.78 -9.87
CA ILE A 233 -18.96 -7.87 -8.88
C ILE A 233 -17.62 -8.07 -8.15
N LEU A 234 -17.68 -8.14 -6.82
CA LEU A 234 -16.53 -8.33 -5.93
C LEU A 234 -16.23 -9.82 -5.70
#